data_AF-A0A7W9DHC9-F1
#
_entry.id   AF-A0A7W9DHC9-F1
#
_cell.length_a   1.000
_cell.length_b   1.000
_cell.length_c   1.000
_cell.angle_alpha   90.00
_cell.angle_beta   90.00
_cell.angle_gamma   90.00
#
_symmetry.space_group_name_H-M   'P 1'
#
loop_
_entity.id
_entity.type
_entity.pdbx_description
1 polymer ?
#
loop_
_entity_poly.entity_id
_entity_poly.type
_entity_poly.pdbx_seq_one_letter_code
_entity_poly.pdbx_strand_id
1 'polypeptide(L)' 'MRAALLLVCMLAGCAARAPSPEMLPLAVPCITSRPVAPSLPAVPSSGIYPQVQALLAREKLRAAYERELEALLDACAAN' A
#
# COMPACT_ATOMS: atom_id res chain seq x y z
N MET A 1 28.27 -53.92 4.36
CA MET A 1 27.13 -53.54 3.48
C MET A 1 26.05 -52.75 4.22
N ARG A 2 25.51 -53.22 5.35
CA ARG A 2 24.52 -52.48 6.18
C ARG A 2 24.94 -51.05 6.58
N ALA A 3 26.20 -50.87 6.99
CA ALA A 3 26.70 -49.55 7.40
C ALA A 3 26.75 -48.53 6.25
N ALA A 4 27.04 -48.99 5.03
CA ALA A 4 27.08 -48.12 3.84
C ALA A 4 25.67 -47.63 3.44
N LEU A 5 24.66 -48.51 3.56
CA LEU A 5 23.26 -48.14 3.32
C LEU A 5 22.76 -47.08 4.31
N LEU A 6 23.10 -47.20 5.59
CA LEU A 6 22.73 -46.22 6.62
C LEU A 6 23.35 -44.84 6.36
N LEU A 7 24.59 -44.81 5.89
CA LEU A 7 25.29 -43.57 5.54
C LEU A 7 24.61 -42.85 4.36
N VAL A 8 24.23 -43.59 3.32
CA VAL A 8 23.56 -43.05 2.13
C VAL A 8 22.17 -42.49 2.48
N CYS A 9 21.41 -43.16 3.35
CA CYS A 9 20.11 -42.66 3.80
C CYS A 9 20.22 -41.37 4.62
N MET A 10 21.25 -41.22 5.45
CA MET A 10 21.48 -39.99 6.23
C MET A 10 21.89 -38.81 5.35
N LEU A 11 22.68 -39.04 4.30
CA LEU A 11 23.11 -37.99 3.37
C LEU A 11 21.96 -37.50 2.47
N ALA A 12 21.01 -38.37 2.10
CA ALA A 12 19.85 -37.99 1.30
C ALA A 12 18.86 -37.06 2.04
N GLY A 13 18.88 -37.06 3.38
CA GLY A 13 17.99 -36.21 4.20
C GLY A 13 18.32 -34.72 4.14
N CYS A 14 19.58 -34.35 3.86
CA CYS A 14 19.99 -32.94 3.82
C CYS A 14 19.52 -32.19 2.56
N ALA A 15 19.20 -32.90 1.47
CA ALA A 15 18.73 -32.29 0.22
C ALA A 15 17.20 -32.10 0.15
N ALA A 16 16.45 -32.71 1.08
CA ALA A 16 14.99 -32.66 1.08
C ALA A 16 14.39 -31.40 1.76
N ARG A 17 15.24 -30.48 2.23
CA ARG A 17 14.78 -29.21 2.81
C ARG A 17 14.25 -28.33 1.68
N ALA A 18 12.92 -28.25 1.56
CA ALA A 18 12.29 -27.28 0.67
C ALA A 18 12.82 -25.87 1.01
N PRO A 19 13.23 -25.08 0.00
CA PRO A 19 13.67 -23.71 0.24
C PRO A 19 12.54 -22.96 0.95
N SER A 20 12.85 -22.34 2.09
CA SER A 20 11.91 -21.41 2.72
C SER A 20 11.65 -20.26 1.75
N PRO A 21 10.41 -19.80 1.58
CA PRO A 21 10.13 -18.63 0.78
C PRO A 21 10.88 -17.43 1.39
N GLU A 22 11.98 -17.04 0.76
CA GLU A 22 12.73 -15.84 1.11
C GLU A 22 11.92 -14.67 0.57
N MET A 23 11.38 -13.85 1.48
CA MET A 23 10.66 -12.64 1.12
C MET A 23 11.72 -11.59 0.74
N LEU A 24 12.16 -11.61 -0.51
CA LEU A 24 13.06 -10.59 -1.05
C LEU A 24 12.33 -9.24 -0.98
N PRO A 25 12.94 -8.19 -0.38
CA PRO A 25 12.38 -6.85 -0.44
C PRO A 25 12.48 -6.38 -1.89
N LEU A 26 11.43 -6.64 -2.66
CA LEU A 26 11.25 -6.00 -3.95
C LEU A 26 10.99 -4.53 -3.63
N ALA A 27 11.96 -3.67 -3.94
CA ALA A 27 11.78 -2.23 -3.86
C ALA A 27 10.63 -1.85 -4.80
N VAL A 28 9.42 -1.75 -4.25
CA VAL A 28 8.25 -1.32 -5.01
C VAL A 28 8.46 0.17 -5.25
N PRO A 29 8.42 0.64 -6.51
CA PRO A 29 8.62 2.07 -6.77
C PRO A 29 7.51 2.84 -6.05
N CYS A 30 7.90 3.68 -5.10
CA CYS A 30 7.00 4.66 -4.48
C CYS A 30 6.30 5.45 -5.60
N ILE A 31 4.98 5.56 -5.53
CA ILE A 31 4.19 6.34 -6.48
C ILE A 31 4.61 7.80 -6.35
N THR A 32 5.40 8.30 -7.30
CA THR A 32 5.91 9.67 -7.30
C THR A 32 4.95 10.68 -7.91
N SER A 33 3.86 10.21 -8.54
CA SER A 33 2.85 11.07 -9.11
C SER A 33 1.97 11.65 -8.00
N ARG A 34 2.07 12.96 -7.77
CA ARG A 34 1.16 13.67 -6.88
C ARG A 34 -0.28 13.56 -7.42
N PRO A 35 -1.25 13.12 -6.60
CA PRO A 35 -2.64 13.07 -7.02
C PRO A 35 -3.15 14.48 -7.34
N VAL A 36 -3.95 14.58 -8.39
CA VAL A 36 -4.48 15.86 -8.89
C VAL A 36 -5.44 16.43 -7.84
N ALA A 37 -5.27 17.72 -7.52
CA ALA A 37 -6.16 18.39 -6.58
C ALA A 37 -7.61 18.42 -7.13
N PRO A 38 -8.63 18.16 -6.29
CA PRO A 38 -10.02 18.15 -6.74
C PRO A 38 -10.48 19.55 -7.13
N SER A 39 -11.33 19.64 -8.15
CA SER A 39 -12.01 20.90 -8.47
C SER A 39 -13.05 21.22 -7.39
N LEU A 40 -12.93 22.41 -6.80
CA LEU A 40 -13.84 22.83 -5.73
C LEU A 40 -15.11 23.44 -6.32
N PRO A 41 -16.32 23.03 -5.87
CA PRO A 41 -17.56 23.62 -6.33
C PRO A 41 -17.62 25.11 -6.02
N ALA A 42 -18.28 25.92 -6.85
CA ALA A 42 -18.45 27.34 -6.57
C ALA A 42 -19.33 27.54 -5.32
N VAL A 43 -19.00 28.57 -4.52
CA VAL A 43 -19.79 28.95 -3.34
C VAL A 43 -20.66 30.14 -3.70
N PRO A 44 -21.99 30.03 -3.60
CA PRO A 44 -22.89 31.16 -3.84
C PRO A 44 -22.61 32.33 -2.90
N SER A 45 -22.79 33.56 -3.39
CA SER A 45 -22.59 34.79 -2.61
C SER A 45 -23.78 35.15 -1.72
N SER A 46 -24.93 34.50 -1.92
CA SER A 46 -26.17 34.77 -1.18
C SER A 46 -26.90 33.48 -0.82
N GLY A 47 -27.70 33.56 0.25
CA GLY A 47 -28.44 32.42 0.80
C GLY A 47 -27.56 31.53 1.68
N ILE A 48 -27.84 31.52 2.98
CA ILE A 48 -27.04 30.77 3.96
C ILE A 48 -27.09 29.26 3.69
N TYR A 49 -28.27 28.72 3.38
CA TYR A 49 -28.41 27.28 3.13
C TYR A 49 -27.60 26.78 1.92
N PRO A 50 -27.74 27.34 0.70
CA PRO A 50 -26.95 26.88 -0.44
C PRO A 50 -25.44 27.15 -0.25
N GLN A 51 -25.07 28.21 0.48
CA GLN A 51 -23.69 28.49 0.82
C GLN A 51 -23.09 27.42 1.73
N VAL A 52 -23.79 27.05 2.82
CA VAL A 52 -23.35 25.99 3.75
C VAL A 52 -23.26 24.64 3.05
N GLN A 53 -24.20 24.31 2.16
CA GLN A 53 -24.13 23.07 1.37
C GLN A 53 -22.91 23.03 0.45
N ALA A 54 -22.59 24.13 -0.24
CA ALA A 54 -21.41 24.22 -1.09
C ALA A 54 -20.10 24.11 -0.29
N LEU A 55 -20.04 24.76 0.87
CA LEU A 55 -18.88 24.68 1.77
C LEU A 55 -18.71 23.26 2.33
N LEU A 56 -19.78 22.61 2.76
CA LEU A 56 -19.73 21.24 3.24
C LEU A 56 -19.25 20.27 2.14
N ALA A 57 -19.68 20.49 0.89
CA ALA A 57 -19.19 19.71 -0.25
C ALA A 57 -17.68 19.91 -0.47
N ARG A 58 -17.18 21.15 -0.36
CA ARG A 58 -15.73 21.43 -0.44
C ARG A 58 -14.95 20.73 0.66
N GLU A 59 -15.42 20.78 1.91
CA GLU A 59 -14.76 20.11 3.04
C GLU A 59 -14.69 18.59 2.84
N LYS A 60 -15.79 17.98 2.37
CA LYS A 60 -15.78 16.53 2.07
C LYS A 60 -14.77 16.16 0.98
N LEU A 61 -14.68 16.95 -0.09
CA LEU A 61 -13.70 16.73 -1.15
C LEU A 61 -12.27 16.86 -0.64
N ARG A 62 -12.01 17.87 0.20
CA ARG A 62 -10.70 18.07 0.80
C ARG A 62 -10.31 16.91 1.72
N ALA A 63 -11.21 16.48 2.59
CA ALA A 63 -10.97 15.36 3.50
C ALA A 63 -10.73 14.04 2.73
N ALA A 64 -11.40 13.83 1.60
CA ALA A 64 -11.15 12.66 0.76
C ALA A 64 -9.75 12.71 0.11
N TYR A 65 -9.36 13.87 -0.43
CA TYR A 65 -8.04 14.07 -1.02
C TYR A 65 -6.90 13.91 0.00
N GLU A 66 -7.08 14.41 1.22
CA GLU A 66 -6.10 14.25 2.30
C GLU A 66 -5.89 12.78 2.66
N ARG A 67 -6.97 11.98 2.75
CA ARG A 67 -6.86 10.54 2.99
C ARG A 67 -6.17 9.79 1.85
N GLU A 68 -6.44 10.17 0.61
CA GLU A 68 -5.75 9.59 -0.55
C GLU A 68 -4.25 9.91 -0.49
N LEU A 69 -3.89 11.15 -0.14
CA LEU A 69 -2.51 11.56 0.02
C LEU A 69 -1.82 10.80 1.15
N GLU A 70 -2.46 10.66 2.31
CA GLU A 70 -1.95 9.88 3.45
C GLU A 70 -1.71 8.41 3.05
N ALA A 71 -2.67 7.78 2.37
CA ALA A 71 -2.53 6.40 1.91
C ALA A 71 -1.35 6.20 0.94
N LEU A 72 -1.10 7.17 0.06
CA LEU A 72 0.07 7.15 -0.83
C LEU A 72 1.38 7.31 -0.06
N LEU A 73 1.42 8.17 0.96
CA LEU A 73 2.60 8.36 1.80
C LEU A 73 2.90 7.11 2.63
N ASP A 74 1.87 6.49 3.23
CA ASP A 74 2.00 5.26 3.98
C ASP A 74 2.52 4.11 3.10
N ALA A 75 2.00 4.00 1.88
CA ALA A 75 2.48 3.02 0.91
C ALA A 75 3.98 3.22 0.56
N CYS A 76 4.46 4.45 0.54
CA CYS A 76 5.88 4.74 0.31
C CYS A 76 6.75 4.49 1.55
N ALA A 77 6.25 4.74 2.77
CA ALA A 77 7.00 4.53 4.01
C ALA A 77 7.12 3.06 4.43
N ALA A 78 6.21 2.19 3.96
CA ALA A 78 6.23 0.76 4.21
C ALA A 78 7.23 -0.04 3.33
N ASN A 79 7.92 0.62 2.40
CA ASN A 79 8.98 0.06 1.54
C ASN A 79 10.36 0.55 1.96
#